data_AF-A0A4Q1B845-F1
#
_entry.id   AF-A0A4Q1B845-F1
#
_cell.length_a   1.000
_cell.length_b   1.000
_cell.length_c   1.000
_cell.angle_alpha   90.00
_cell.angle_beta   90.00
_cell.angle_gamma   90.00
#
_symmetry.space_group_name_H-M   'P 1'
#
loop_
_entity.id
_entity.type
_entity.pdbx_description
1 polymer ?
#
loop_
_entity_poly.entity_id
_entity_poly.type
_entity_poly.pdbx_seq_one_letter_code
_entity_poly.pdbx_strand_id
1 'polypeptide(L)'
;MLLAQSGHQLWVDPTFKEPFFDKLQQWRSIQPVKRTFQAAFGNAQVPVSVFVHGLKIAGCETLRLKAYGQKLPLISQFHIQEPAEISHPLVKYNEWDIGVTIPSNYIWLFSPANGTSKRVTLYPMCIPGSLDYGLVHFKAQFQNWNFQIKVYPRIVHVMKAFNSHIQGERPKTVYAIRQKGHTTLKMIQDLSSVPSSQIGGFRMEITIRAKSLATAKAIAGQTPFLRAAFWLNPGDSMSRFKLNAKIVTKSALLDNANWVYQQALAQNVFQGRDSGNPSPIQVRAALDCLASFGWNSGSSRITKSLDKSAWWRESEMELEPENPSNVMMELLKKYPTDQSKSAFLTSIRGAFEGGYMRCRKGPNNSSH
;
A
#
# COMPACT_ATOMS: atom_id res chain seq x y z
N MET A 1 -33.11 -5.44 -0.54
CA MET A 1 -31.72 -5.18 -0.10
C MET A 1 -30.88 -6.41 -0.43
N LEU A 2 -29.86 -6.27 -1.29
CA LEU A 2 -28.86 -7.33 -1.49
C LEU A 2 -27.96 -7.37 -0.25
N LEU A 3 -27.99 -8.48 0.49
CA LEU A 3 -27.24 -8.61 1.75
C LEU A 3 -25.76 -8.97 1.53
N ALA A 4 -25.47 -9.84 0.57
CA ALA A 4 -24.11 -10.24 0.21
C ALA A 4 -24.06 -10.91 -1.16
N GLN A 5 -22.90 -10.84 -1.81
CA GLN A 5 -22.54 -11.70 -2.94
C GLN A 5 -21.22 -12.37 -2.58
N SER A 6 -21.23 -13.71 -2.52
CA SER A 6 -20.05 -14.51 -2.22
C SER A 6 -19.64 -15.27 -3.46
N GLY A 7 -18.38 -15.13 -3.89
CA GLY A 7 -17.87 -15.76 -5.12
C GLY A 7 -16.50 -16.40 -4.89
N HIS A 8 -16.27 -17.50 -5.60
CA HIS A 8 -14.97 -18.16 -5.69
C HIS A 8 -14.44 -17.99 -7.11
N GLN A 9 -13.12 -17.86 -7.26
CA GLN A 9 -12.53 -18.04 -8.59
C GLN A 9 -12.34 -19.53 -8.84
N LEU A 10 -12.91 -20.01 -9.94
CA LEU A 10 -12.74 -21.37 -10.43
C LEU A 10 -11.67 -21.37 -11.51
N TRP A 11 -10.60 -22.12 -11.26
CA TRP A 11 -9.50 -22.28 -12.19
C TRP A 11 -9.48 -23.71 -12.71
N VAL A 12 -9.37 -23.84 -14.02
CA VAL A 12 -9.15 -25.09 -14.75
C VAL A 12 -7.88 -24.97 -15.56
N ASP A 13 -7.34 -26.10 -16.01
CA ASP A 13 -6.25 -26.09 -16.98
C ASP A 13 -6.72 -25.40 -18.29
N PRO A 14 -5.90 -24.53 -18.92
CA PRO A 14 -6.28 -23.84 -20.16
C PRO A 14 -6.73 -24.77 -21.31
N THR A 15 -6.27 -26.03 -21.31
CA THR A 15 -6.67 -27.04 -22.31
C THR A 15 -8.17 -27.31 -22.34
N PHE A 16 -8.87 -27.18 -21.20
CA PHE A 16 -10.30 -27.42 -21.11
C PHE A 16 -11.16 -26.25 -21.59
N LYS A 17 -10.56 -25.09 -21.87
CA LYS A 17 -11.30 -23.86 -22.17
C LYS A 17 -12.11 -23.95 -23.44
N GLU A 18 -11.50 -24.35 -24.56
CA GLU A 18 -12.20 -24.43 -25.85
C GLU A 18 -13.37 -25.43 -25.80
N PRO A 19 -13.16 -26.71 -25.39
CA PRO A 19 -14.26 -27.67 -25.29
C PRO A 19 -15.39 -27.22 -24.34
N PHE A 20 -15.04 -26.55 -23.24
CA PHE A 20 -16.02 -26.02 -22.29
C PHE A 20 -16.90 -24.93 -22.93
N PHE A 21 -16.28 -23.97 -23.64
CA PHE A 21 -17.02 -22.87 -24.27
C PHE A 21 -17.83 -23.32 -25.48
N ASP A 22 -17.34 -24.27 -26.27
CA ASP A 22 -18.09 -24.87 -27.39
C ASP A 22 -19.40 -25.48 -26.91
N LYS A 23 -19.37 -26.17 -25.75
CA LYS A 23 -20.58 -26.74 -25.16
C LYS A 23 -21.49 -25.66 -24.58
N LEU A 24 -20.91 -24.67 -23.91
CA LEU A 24 -21.67 -23.61 -23.24
C LEU A 24 -22.41 -22.70 -24.23
N GLN A 25 -21.82 -22.45 -25.40
CA GLN A 25 -22.41 -21.64 -26.47
C GLN A 25 -23.71 -22.20 -27.06
N GLN A 26 -23.97 -23.51 -26.88
CA GLN A 26 -25.24 -24.13 -27.28
C GLN A 26 -26.43 -23.63 -26.46
N TRP A 27 -26.20 -23.09 -25.26
CA TRP A 27 -27.25 -22.71 -24.31
C TRP A 27 -27.24 -21.22 -23.95
N ARG A 28 -26.12 -20.53 -24.18
CA ARG A 28 -25.93 -19.12 -23.82
C ARG A 28 -25.08 -18.40 -24.86
N SER A 29 -25.46 -17.18 -25.20
CA SER A 29 -24.62 -16.27 -25.97
C SER A 29 -23.43 -15.81 -25.11
N ILE A 30 -22.32 -16.53 -25.23
CA ILE A 30 -21.07 -16.25 -24.50
C ILE A 30 -19.90 -16.29 -25.47
N GLN A 31 -18.93 -15.39 -25.28
CA GLN A 31 -17.76 -15.27 -26.15
C GLN A 31 -16.49 -15.52 -25.34
N PRO A 32 -15.76 -16.63 -25.60
CA PRO A 32 -14.45 -16.83 -24.99
C PRO A 32 -13.47 -15.79 -25.53
N VAL A 33 -12.49 -15.40 -24.72
CA VAL A 33 -11.39 -14.55 -25.20
C VAL A 33 -10.18 -15.39 -25.58
N LYS A 34 -9.33 -14.93 -26.50
CA LYS A 34 -8.11 -15.67 -26.89
C LYS A 34 -7.00 -15.65 -25.83
N ARG A 35 -7.14 -14.87 -24.75
CA ARG A 35 -6.14 -14.79 -23.67
C ARG A 35 -6.17 -16.06 -22.81
N THR A 36 -5.02 -16.68 -22.58
CA THR A 36 -4.87 -17.97 -21.88
C THR A 36 -5.56 -18.00 -20.51
N PHE A 37 -5.33 -16.98 -19.67
CA PHE A 37 -5.81 -16.95 -18.28
C PHE A 37 -7.06 -16.10 -18.08
N GLN A 38 -7.85 -15.89 -19.12
CA GLN A 38 -9.09 -15.13 -19.05
C GLN A 38 -10.18 -15.90 -19.78
N ALA A 39 -11.31 -16.15 -19.12
CA ALA A 39 -12.41 -16.92 -19.69
C ALA A 39 -13.20 -16.10 -20.73
N ALA A 40 -13.71 -14.94 -20.32
CA ALA A 40 -14.46 -13.99 -21.17
C ALA A 40 -14.08 -12.53 -20.84
N PHE A 41 -14.47 -11.56 -21.69
CA PHE A 41 -14.28 -10.13 -21.39
C PHE A 41 -15.25 -9.62 -20.32
N GLY A 42 -16.46 -10.20 -20.25
CA GLY A 42 -17.46 -9.87 -19.25
C GLY A 42 -17.66 -10.96 -18.20
N ASN A 43 -18.49 -10.67 -17.20
CA ASN A 43 -18.91 -11.63 -16.19
C ASN A 43 -20.17 -12.38 -16.66
N ALA A 44 -19.97 -13.43 -17.45
CA ALA A 44 -21.08 -14.24 -17.92
C ALA A 44 -21.74 -14.98 -16.75
N GLN A 45 -23.04 -14.76 -16.57
CA GLN A 45 -23.84 -15.51 -15.60
C GLN A 45 -24.35 -16.79 -16.26
N VAL A 46 -23.97 -17.92 -15.68
CA VAL A 46 -24.32 -19.25 -16.18
C VAL A 46 -24.96 -20.05 -15.04
N PRO A 47 -26.11 -20.71 -15.26
CA PRO A 47 -26.64 -21.64 -14.27
C PRO A 47 -25.62 -22.73 -13.91
N VAL A 48 -25.47 -23.04 -12.62
CA VAL A 48 -24.46 -24.00 -12.14
C VAL A 48 -24.57 -25.36 -12.84
N SER A 49 -25.79 -25.82 -13.10
CA SER A 49 -26.03 -27.08 -13.83
C SER A 49 -25.43 -27.07 -15.24
N VAL A 50 -25.60 -25.97 -15.98
CA VAL A 50 -25.04 -25.80 -17.32
C VAL A 50 -23.52 -25.70 -17.27
N PHE A 51 -22.98 -24.96 -16.29
CA PHE A 51 -21.54 -24.85 -16.06
C PHE A 51 -20.91 -26.24 -15.78
N VAL A 52 -21.46 -27.00 -14.84
CA VAL A 52 -21.00 -28.34 -14.50
C VAL A 52 -21.12 -29.30 -15.68
N HIS A 53 -22.22 -29.22 -16.43
CA HIS A 53 -22.39 -30.02 -17.65
C HIS A 53 -21.31 -29.71 -18.68
N GLY A 54 -21.01 -28.43 -18.93
CA GLY A 54 -19.93 -28.02 -19.83
C GLY A 54 -18.56 -28.56 -19.40
N LEU A 55 -18.23 -28.51 -18.10
CA LEU A 55 -16.98 -29.06 -17.57
C LEU A 55 -16.88 -30.58 -17.74
N LYS A 56 -17.99 -31.30 -17.51
CA LYS A 56 -18.05 -32.76 -17.71
C LYS A 56 -17.80 -33.13 -19.17
N ILE A 57 -18.42 -32.41 -20.12
CA ILE A 57 -18.20 -32.64 -21.56
C ILE A 57 -16.77 -32.30 -21.97
N ALA A 58 -16.17 -31.27 -21.36
CA ALA A 58 -14.77 -30.93 -21.58
C ALA A 58 -13.77 -31.95 -20.98
N GLY A 59 -14.24 -32.94 -20.21
CA GLY A 59 -13.38 -33.89 -19.51
C GLY A 59 -12.59 -33.27 -18.33
N CYS A 60 -13.09 -32.17 -17.78
CA CYS A 60 -12.41 -31.48 -16.68
C CYS A 60 -12.76 -32.14 -15.33
N GLU A 61 -11.84 -32.93 -14.80
CA GLU A 61 -12.00 -33.65 -13.52
C GLU A 61 -11.47 -32.87 -12.31
N THR A 62 -10.59 -31.90 -12.54
CA THR A 62 -9.96 -31.13 -11.47
C THR A 62 -10.31 -29.65 -11.55
N LEU A 63 -10.82 -29.10 -10.44
CA LEU A 63 -11.05 -27.67 -10.26
C LEU A 63 -10.16 -27.12 -9.15
N ARG A 64 -9.46 -26.02 -9.43
CA ARG A 64 -8.80 -25.24 -8.38
C ARG A 64 -9.72 -24.11 -7.92
N LEU A 65 -10.20 -24.27 -6.69
CA LEU A 65 -10.97 -23.25 -5.99
C LEU A 65 -10.03 -22.22 -5.36
N LYS A 66 -10.25 -20.93 -5.64
CA LYS A 66 -9.57 -19.82 -4.97
C LYS A 66 -10.59 -18.89 -4.32
N ALA A 67 -10.71 -19.03 -3.01
CA ALA A 67 -11.58 -18.25 -2.12
C ALA A 67 -10.97 -16.88 -1.77
N TYR A 68 -10.76 -16.01 -2.77
CA TYR A 68 -10.12 -14.71 -2.52
C TYR A 68 -11.00 -13.80 -1.65
N GLY A 69 -10.43 -13.26 -0.57
CA GLY A 69 -11.11 -12.29 0.30
C GLY A 69 -12.11 -12.88 1.29
N GLN A 70 -12.46 -14.16 1.17
CA GLN A 70 -13.31 -14.85 2.15
C GLN A 70 -12.47 -15.25 3.37
N LYS A 71 -12.95 -14.94 4.57
CA LYS A 71 -12.28 -15.27 5.83
C LYS A 71 -13.24 -16.08 6.70
N LEU A 72 -12.89 -17.34 6.92
CA LEU A 72 -13.65 -18.26 7.78
C LEU A 72 -13.04 -18.25 9.20
N PRO A 73 -13.82 -17.97 10.26
CA PRO A 73 -13.33 -18.15 11.62
C PRO A 73 -13.02 -19.63 11.90
N LEU A 74 -11.83 -19.93 12.42
CA LEU A 74 -11.34 -21.30 12.62
C LEU A 74 -11.83 -21.94 13.95
N ILE A 75 -13.09 -21.71 14.29
CA ILE A 75 -13.79 -22.27 15.45
C ILE A 75 -14.73 -23.41 15.03
N SER A 76 -14.95 -24.37 15.92
CA SER A 76 -15.64 -25.64 15.61
C SER A 76 -17.02 -25.44 14.98
N GLN A 77 -17.78 -24.42 15.42
CA GLN A 77 -19.12 -24.13 14.89
C GLN A 77 -19.17 -23.76 13.40
N PHE A 78 -18.07 -23.27 12.82
CA PHE A 78 -18.01 -22.84 11.42
C PHE A 78 -17.09 -23.72 10.56
N HIS A 79 -16.36 -24.63 11.18
CA HIS A 79 -15.44 -25.57 10.53
C HIS A 79 -15.85 -27.00 10.87
N ILE A 80 -16.89 -27.47 10.15
CA ILE A 80 -17.54 -28.75 10.40
C ILE A 80 -16.83 -29.89 9.67
N GLN A 81 -16.26 -29.63 8.49
CA GLN A 81 -15.58 -30.63 7.65
C GLN A 81 -14.33 -30.03 7.00
N GLU A 82 -13.41 -30.90 6.57
CA GLU A 82 -12.22 -30.49 5.82
C GLU A 82 -12.65 -29.92 4.45
N PRO A 83 -12.30 -28.66 4.13
CA PRO A 83 -12.68 -28.05 2.87
C PRO A 83 -11.91 -28.58 1.65
N ALA A 84 -10.78 -29.26 1.83
CA ALA A 84 -10.02 -29.88 0.74
C ALA A 84 -10.31 -31.37 0.58
N GLU A 85 -10.32 -31.84 -0.67
CA GLU A 85 -10.33 -33.27 -0.97
C GLU A 85 -8.92 -33.86 -0.75
N ILE A 86 -8.72 -34.50 0.41
CA ILE A 86 -7.38 -34.98 0.82
C ILE A 86 -6.86 -36.10 -0.10
N SER A 87 -7.76 -36.92 -0.67
CA SER A 87 -7.44 -38.00 -1.60
C SER A 87 -6.95 -37.51 -2.97
N HIS A 88 -7.14 -36.23 -3.31
CA HIS A 88 -6.84 -35.73 -4.64
C HIS A 88 -5.32 -35.73 -4.94
N PRO A 89 -4.84 -36.19 -6.12
CA PRO A 89 -3.41 -36.30 -6.43
C PRO A 89 -2.63 -34.97 -6.31
N LEU A 90 -3.30 -33.85 -6.55
CA LEU A 90 -2.73 -32.50 -6.49
C LEU A 90 -2.83 -31.81 -5.12
N VAL A 91 -3.32 -32.50 -4.09
CA VAL A 91 -3.53 -31.94 -2.74
C VAL A 91 -2.27 -31.29 -2.14
N LYS A 92 -1.07 -31.74 -2.54
CA LYS A 92 0.23 -31.16 -2.12
C LYS A 92 0.42 -29.69 -2.51
N TYR A 93 -0.38 -29.17 -3.45
CA TYR A 93 -0.32 -27.79 -3.92
C TYR A 93 -1.32 -26.85 -3.24
N ASN A 94 -2.11 -27.37 -2.29
CA ASN A 94 -3.02 -26.56 -1.49
C ASN A 94 -2.25 -25.53 -0.66
N GLU A 95 -2.78 -24.30 -0.61
CA GLU A 95 -2.20 -23.18 0.12
C GLU A 95 -3.27 -22.56 1.02
N TRP A 96 -2.92 -22.38 2.29
CA TRP A 96 -3.84 -21.92 3.33
C TRP A 96 -3.30 -20.66 3.98
N ASP A 97 -4.14 -19.62 4.07
CA ASP A 97 -3.86 -18.41 4.83
C ASP A 97 -4.46 -18.53 6.23
N ILE A 98 -3.63 -18.78 7.24
CA ILE A 98 -4.03 -18.82 8.65
C ILE A 98 -3.69 -17.48 9.29
N GLY A 99 -4.62 -16.87 10.03
CA GLY A 99 -4.34 -15.56 10.62
C GLY A 99 -5.12 -15.24 11.87
N VAL A 100 -4.57 -14.31 12.65
CA VAL A 100 -5.16 -13.76 13.86
C VAL A 100 -5.31 -12.25 13.72
N THR A 101 -6.47 -11.73 14.11
CA THR A 101 -6.71 -10.29 14.22
C THR A 101 -6.66 -9.91 15.69
N ILE A 102 -5.86 -8.92 16.04
CA ILE A 102 -5.73 -8.38 17.39
C ILE A 102 -6.40 -6.99 17.38
N PRO A 103 -7.60 -6.83 17.96
CA PRO A 103 -8.28 -5.54 18.00
C PRO A 103 -7.59 -4.59 18.98
N SER A 104 -7.67 -3.29 18.71
CA SER A 104 -7.16 -2.21 19.55
C SER A 104 -7.90 -0.92 19.20
N ASN A 105 -7.89 0.08 20.08
CA ASN A 105 -8.37 1.43 19.75
C ASN A 105 -7.36 2.22 18.90
N TYR A 106 -6.13 1.72 18.76
CA TYR A 106 -5.07 2.35 18.00
C TYR A 106 -4.72 1.54 16.76
N ILE A 107 -4.30 2.22 15.71
CA ILE A 107 -3.81 1.61 14.48
C ILE A 107 -2.34 1.25 14.69
N TRP A 108 -2.00 0.00 14.40
CA TRP A 108 -0.63 -0.51 14.51
C TRP A 108 0.01 -0.60 13.14
N LEU A 109 1.09 0.15 12.95
CA LEU A 109 1.92 0.15 11.75
C LEU A 109 3.27 -0.47 12.08
N PHE A 110 3.87 -1.16 11.12
CA PHE A 110 5.11 -1.90 11.33
C PHE A 110 6.17 -1.50 10.32
N SER A 111 7.44 -1.63 10.70
CA SER A 111 8.57 -1.51 9.79
C SER A 111 9.63 -2.55 10.13
N PRO A 112 10.38 -3.07 9.16
CA PRO A 112 11.48 -3.97 9.45
C PRO A 112 12.65 -3.20 10.10
N ALA A 113 13.08 -3.64 11.28
CA ALA A 113 14.15 -2.98 12.04
C ALA A 113 15.49 -2.98 11.29
N ASN A 114 15.73 -4.00 10.46
CA ASN A 114 16.94 -4.16 9.65
C ASN A 114 16.75 -3.72 8.18
N GLY A 115 15.70 -2.97 7.89
CA GLY A 115 15.39 -2.51 6.54
C GLY A 115 14.75 -3.58 5.64
N THR A 116 14.48 -3.18 4.39
CA THR A 116 13.84 -4.04 3.37
C THR A 116 14.84 -4.90 2.61
N SER A 117 14.39 -6.05 2.11
CA SER A 117 15.21 -6.95 1.27
C SER A 117 14.34 -7.72 0.27
N LYS A 118 14.94 -8.57 -0.57
CA LYS A 118 14.18 -9.49 -1.46
C LYS A 118 13.20 -10.39 -0.69
N ARG A 119 13.47 -10.62 0.61
CA ARG A 119 12.62 -11.45 1.49
C ARG A 119 11.73 -10.61 2.40
N VAL A 120 11.88 -9.28 2.44
CA VAL A 120 11.16 -8.39 3.35
C VAL A 120 10.70 -7.16 2.59
N THR A 121 9.41 -7.08 2.31
CA THR A 121 8.77 -5.98 1.62
C THR A 121 7.97 -5.14 2.61
N LEU A 122 8.20 -3.83 2.59
CA LEU A 122 7.41 -2.84 3.32
C LEU A 122 6.48 -2.12 2.35
N TYR A 123 5.24 -1.94 2.77
CA TYR A 123 4.23 -1.15 2.08
C TYR A 123 3.84 -0.02 3.03
N PRO A 124 4.50 1.15 2.93
CA PRO A 124 4.21 2.26 3.83
C PRO A 124 2.76 2.73 3.71
N MET A 125 2.19 3.11 4.84
CA MET A 125 0.78 3.47 5.00
C MET A 125 0.69 4.66 5.96
N CYS A 126 -0.35 5.46 5.85
CA CYS A 126 -0.56 6.67 6.64
C CYS A 126 0.59 7.69 6.51
N ILE A 127 1.16 7.80 5.30
CA ILE A 127 2.24 8.76 5.02
C ILE A 127 1.67 10.19 4.90
N PRO A 128 2.46 11.23 5.21
CA PRO A 128 3.79 11.17 5.83
C PRO A 128 3.79 10.92 7.35
N GLY A 129 2.66 11.05 8.03
CA GLY A 129 2.58 11.00 9.51
C GLY A 129 3.10 9.70 10.14
N SER A 130 3.07 8.59 9.42
CA SER A 130 3.61 7.31 9.88
C SER A 130 5.13 7.22 9.84
N LEU A 131 5.85 8.10 9.15
CA LEU A 131 7.29 7.95 8.88
C LEU A 131 7.61 6.65 8.13
N ASP A 132 6.82 6.37 7.12
CA ASP A 132 6.91 5.20 6.24
C ASP A 132 6.65 3.83 6.90
N TYR A 133 6.12 3.79 8.12
CA TYR A 133 5.61 2.54 8.71
C TYR A 133 4.34 2.07 7.97
N GLY A 134 4.06 0.78 7.98
CA GLY A 134 2.86 0.26 7.32
C GLY A 134 2.68 -1.24 7.44
N LEU A 135 2.34 -1.87 6.32
CA LEU A 135 2.26 -3.33 6.20
C LEU A 135 3.64 -3.90 5.89
N VAL A 136 3.99 -4.99 6.55
CA VAL A 136 5.20 -5.75 6.22
C VAL A 136 4.81 -7.14 5.73
N HIS A 137 5.44 -7.58 4.65
CA HIS A 137 5.35 -8.92 4.10
C HIS A 137 6.75 -9.52 4.02
N PHE A 138 6.95 -10.70 4.57
CA PHE A 138 8.24 -11.38 4.44
C PHE A 138 8.14 -12.89 4.21
N LYS A 139 9.21 -13.43 3.63
CA LYS A 139 9.37 -14.85 3.30
C LYS A 139 10.44 -15.45 4.19
N ALA A 140 10.03 -16.36 5.07
CA ALA A 140 10.92 -17.01 6.03
C ALA A 140 10.94 -18.53 5.81
N GLN A 141 12.06 -19.15 6.15
CA GLN A 141 12.19 -20.59 6.26
C GLN A 141 12.39 -20.94 7.73
N PHE A 142 11.61 -21.90 8.25
CA PHE A 142 11.67 -22.31 9.64
C PHE A 142 11.29 -23.79 9.74
N GLN A 143 12.12 -24.59 10.42
CA GLN A 143 11.91 -26.04 10.62
C GLN A 143 11.51 -26.77 9.32
N ASN A 144 12.25 -26.53 8.22
CA ASN A 144 12.03 -27.10 6.88
C ASN A 144 10.79 -26.62 6.11
N TRP A 145 10.01 -25.70 6.68
CA TRP A 145 8.86 -25.11 6.00
C TRP A 145 9.17 -23.71 5.46
N ASN A 146 8.59 -23.41 4.31
CA ASN A 146 8.60 -22.06 3.75
C ASN A 146 7.29 -21.36 4.10
N PHE A 147 7.40 -20.16 4.65
CA PHE A 147 6.28 -19.34 5.08
C PHE A 147 6.28 -18.00 4.33
N GLN A 148 5.09 -17.52 4.02
CA GLN A 148 4.86 -16.11 3.71
C GLN A 148 4.09 -15.51 4.87
N ILE A 149 4.62 -14.46 5.48
CA ILE A 149 4.03 -13.82 6.65
C ILE A 149 3.68 -12.38 6.30
N LYS A 150 2.45 -11.96 6.63
CA LYS A 150 1.98 -10.58 6.48
C LYS A 150 1.56 -10.05 7.83
N VAL A 151 2.07 -8.87 8.20
CA VAL A 151 1.69 -8.14 9.41
C VAL A 151 1.20 -6.77 8.99
N TYR A 152 -0.06 -6.45 9.27
CA TYR A 152 -0.69 -5.25 8.74
C TYR A 152 -1.82 -4.68 9.58
N PRO A 153 -2.06 -3.35 9.52
CA PRO A 153 -3.13 -2.72 10.27
C PRO A 153 -4.50 -3.25 9.83
N ARG A 154 -5.44 -3.31 10.78
CA ARG A 154 -6.81 -3.79 10.53
C ARG A 154 -7.59 -2.86 9.59
N ILE A 155 -7.23 -1.57 9.53
CA ILE A 155 -7.87 -0.57 8.67
C ILE A 155 -8.03 -1.01 7.21
N VAL A 156 -7.12 -1.83 6.68
CA VAL A 156 -7.22 -2.38 5.32
C VAL A 156 -8.51 -3.15 5.08
N HIS A 157 -9.01 -3.86 6.10
CA HIS A 157 -10.27 -4.59 6.01
C HIS A 157 -11.48 -3.67 6.10
N VAL A 158 -11.41 -2.61 6.91
CA VAL A 158 -12.47 -1.60 6.99
C VAL A 158 -12.61 -0.87 5.65
N MET A 159 -11.50 -0.43 5.06
CA MET A 159 -11.51 0.19 3.74
C MET A 159 -12.11 -0.72 2.66
N LYS A 160 -11.77 -2.02 2.69
CA LYS A 160 -12.35 -3.01 1.76
C LYS A 160 -13.84 -3.23 1.94
N ALA A 161 -14.37 -3.02 3.15
CA ALA A 161 -15.81 -3.10 3.40
C ALA A 161 -16.58 -1.93 2.78
N PHE A 162 -16.00 -0.72 2.75
CA PHE A 162 -16.55 0.43 2.04
C PHE A 162 -16.35 0.35 0.53
N ASN A 163 -15.15 -0.05 0.11
CA ASN A 163 -14.79 -0.13 -1.29
C ASN A 163 -13.76 -1.25 -1.52
N SER A 164 -14.23 -2.40 -1.99
CA SER A 164 -13.36 -3.53 -2.37
C SER A 164 -12.57 -3.27 -3.66
N HIS A 165 -12.90 -2.21 -4.41
CA HIS A 165 -12.36 -1.89 -5.73
C HIS A 165 -11.43 -0.68 -5.71
N ILE A 166 -10.86 -0.29 -4.56
CA ILE A 166 -9.87 0.80 -4.51
C ILE A 166 -8.68 0.41 -5.40
N GLN A 167 -8.61 1.03 -6.57
CA GLN A 167 -7.57 0.73 -7.54
C GLN A 167 -6.26 1.37 -7.11
N GLY A 168 -5.25 0.55 -6.81
CA GLY A 168 -3.89 1.01 -6.55
C GLY A 168 -3.03 1.15 -7.81
N GLU A 169 -3.58 0.82 -8.98
CA GLU A 169 -2.87 0.89 -10.26
C GLU A 169 -2.43 2.32 -10.60
N ARG A 170 -1.35 2.42 -11.38
CA ARG A 170 -0.82 3.69 -11.85
C ARG A 170 -1.86 4.34 -12.78
N PRO A 171 -2.41 5.53 -12.43
CA PRO A 171 -3.35 6.23 -13.27
C PRO A 171 -2.70 6.64 -14.59
N LYS A 172 -3.40 6.44 -15.70
CA LYS A 172 -2.93 6.74 -17.06
C LYS A 172 -3.54 8.02 -17.65
N THR A 173 -4.59 8.55 -17.03
CA THR A 173 -5.32 9.74 -17.49
C THR A 173 -5.57 10.69 -16.32
N VAL A 174 -5.75 11.98 -16.59
CA VAL A 174 -6.16 12.97 -15.58
C VAL A 174 -7.55 12.64 -15.02
N TYR A 175 -8.45 12.04 -15.81
CA TYR A 175 -9.71 11.50 -15.29
C TYR A 175 -9.48 10.48 -14.16
N ALA A 176 -8.57 9.52 -14.36
CA ALA A 176 -8.24 8.53 -13.33
C ALA A 176 -7.60 9.15 -12.07
N ILE A 177 -6.85 10.24 -12.23
CA ILE A 177 -6.32 11.05 -11.11
C ILE A 177 -7.46 11.66 -10.30
N ARG A 178 -8.43 12.32 -10.94
CA ARG A 178 -9.61 12.87 -10.25
C ARG A 178 -10.44 11.80 -9.56
N GLN A 179 -10.64 10.64 -10.19
CA GLN A 179 -11.36 9.53 -9.55
C GLN A 179 -10.66 9.02 -8.29
N LYS A 180 -9.31 8.98 -8.27
CA LYS A 180 -8.55 8.69 -7.05
C LYS A 180 -8.70 9.78 -5.99
N GLY A 181 -8.74 11.05 -6.40
CA GLY A 181 -9.04 12.17 -5.49
C GLY A 181 -10.42 12.04 -4.84
N HIS A 182 -11.47 11.78 -5.63
CA HIS A 182 -12.82 11.52 -5.10
C HIS A 182 -12.87 10.30 -4.18
N THR A 183 -12.20 9.21 -4.57
CA THR A 183 -12.11 8.00 -3.73
C THR A 183 -11.41 8.29 -2.41
N THR A 184 -10.37 9.13 -2.42
CA THR A 184 -9.64 9.55 -1.22
C THR A 184 -10.55 10.32 -0.28
N LEU A 185 -11.19 11.38 -0.76
CA LEU A 185 -12.08 12.21 0.07
C LEU A 185 -13.23 11.38 0.65
N LYS A 186 -13.86 10.55 -0.18
CA LYS A 186 -14.93 9.65 0.26
C LYS A 186 -14.45 8.68 1.34
N MET A 187 -13.29 8.06 1.16
CA MET A 187 -12.75 7.13 2.16
C MET A 187 -12.41 7.82 3.48
N ILE A 188 -11.88 9.06 3.45
CA ILE A 188 -11.65 9.84 4.66
C ILE A 188 -12.97 10.09 5.41
N GLN A 189 -14.03 10.47 4.68
CA GLN A 189 -15.37 10.65 5.24
C GLN A 189 -15.94 9.35 5.79
N ASP A 190 -15.86 8.25 5.05
CA ASP A 190 -16.34 6.93 5.48
C ASP A 190 -15.61 6.48 6.76
N LEU A 191 -14.28 6.59 6.81
CA LEU A 191 -13.47 6.27 7.98
C LEU A 191 -13.78 7.18 9.18
N SER A 192 -14.16 8.44 8.96
CA SER A 192 -14.57 9.35 10.04
C SER A 192 -15.80 8.86 10.80
N SER A 193 -16.69 8.10 10.15
CA SER A 193 -17.90 7.55 10.76
C SER A 193 -17.66 6.28 11.60
N VAL A 194 -16.55 5.56 11.37
CA VAL A 194 -16.31 4.26 12.00
C VAL A 194 -15.64 4.41 13.38
N PRO A 195 -16.11 3.74 14.44
CA PRO A 195 -15.47 3.81 15.76
C PRO A 195 -14.00 3.37 15.75
N SER A 196 -13.17 4.00 16.60
CA SER A 196 -11.73 3.69 16.70
C SER A 196 -11.46 2.20 16.99
N SER A 197 -12.32 1.55 17.79
CA SER A 197 -12.24 0.12 18.11
C SER A 197 -12.44 -0.82 16.90
N GLN A 198 -13.07 -0.33 15.84
CA GLN A 198 -13.29 -1.10 14.61
C GLN A 198 -12.16 -0.88 13.58
N ILE A 199 -11.54 0.30 13.57
CA ILE A 199 -10.41 0.64 12.68
C ILE A 199 -9.08 0.11 13.24
N GLY A 200 -8.89 0.24 14.55
CA GLY A 200 -7.64 -0.08 15.21
C GLY A 200 -7.35 -1.57 15.32
N GLY A 201 -6.11 -1.86 15.73
CA GLY A 201 -5.53 -3.18 15.78
C GLY A 201 -4.77 -3.55 14.50
N PHE A 202 -4.38 -4.81 14.43
CA PHE A 202 -3.64 -5.37 13.32
C PHE A 202 -3.99 -6.84 13.10
N ARG A 203 -3.54 -7.38 11.98
CA ARG A 203 -3.68 -8.77 11.61
C ARG A 203 -2.33 -9.34 11.23
N MET A 204 -2.09 -10.56 11.70
CA MET A 204 -0.99 -11.40 11.26
C MET A 204 -1.56 -12.57 10.46
N GLU A 205 -1.00 -12.81 9.29
CA GLU A 205 -1.38 -13.94 8.44
C GLU A 205 -0.13 -14.70 8.02
N ILE A 206 -0.23 -16.03 8.01
CA ILE A 206 0.79 -16.93 7.50
C ILE A 206 0.18 -17.79 6.39
N THR A 207 0.83 -17.79 5.23
CA THR A 207 0.50 -18.69 4.12
C THR A 207 1.33 -19.96 4.25
N ILE A 208 0.65 -21.11 4.30
CA ILE A 208 1.26 -22.43 4.47
C ILE A 208 0.82 -23.32 3.31
N ARG A 209 1.78 -23.99 2.66
CA ARG A 209 1.47 -25.07 1.72
C ARG A 209 1.29 -26.37 2.50
N ALA A 210 0.08 -26.90 2.53
CA ALA A 210 -0.25 -28.12 3.27
C ALA A 210 -1.44 -28.83 2.63
N LYS A 211 -1.49 -30.16 2.75
CA LYS A 211 -2.52 -30.97 2.10
C LYS A 211 -3.95 -30.62 2.58
N SER A 212 -4.09 -30.35 3.88
CA SER A 212 -5.38 -30.09 4.52
C SER A 212 -5.34 -28.83 5.39
N LEU A 213 -6.50 -28.24 5.66
CA LEU A 213 -6.65 -27.14 6.61
C LEU A 213 -6.25 -27.60 8.03
N ALA A 214 -6.59 -28.83 8.41
CA ALA A 214 -6.17 -29.40 9.70
C ALA A 214 -4.65 -29.38 9.88
N THR A 215 -3.89 -29.83 8.88
CA THR A 215 -2.42 -29.78 8.91
C THR A 215 -1.89 -28.35 8.91
N ALA A 216 -2.46 -27.45 8.10
CA ALA A 216 -2.07 -26.04 8.11
C ALA A 216 -2.28 -25.39 9.49
N LYS A 217 -3.39 -25.68 10.17
CA LYS A 217 -3.67 -25.21 11.54
C LYS A 217 -2.66 -25.75 12.54
N ALA A 218 -2.30 -27.02 12.45
CA ALA A 218 -1.30 -27.62 13.34
C ALA A 218 0.08 -26.95 13.17
N ILE A 219 0.53 -26.78 11.92
CA ILE A 219 1.79 -26.07 11.61
C ILE A 219 1.73 -24.64 12.14
N ALA A 220 0.64 -23.92 11.87
CA ALA A 220 0.45 -22.55 12.36
C ALA A 220 0.58 -22.46 13.88
N GLY A 221 -0.07 -23.37 14.61
CA GLY A 221 -0.08 -23.42 16.07
C GLY A 221 1.25 -23.79 16.72
N GLN A 222 2.11 -24.53 16.01
CA GLN A 222 3.45 -24.89 16.47
C GLN A 222 4.48 -23.78 16.27
N THR A 223 4.19 -22.80 15.41
CA THR A 223 5.09 -21.65 15.18
C THR A 223 4.71 -20.44 16.04
N PRO A 224 5.68 -19.57 16.39
CA PRO A 224 5.38 -18.33 17.11
C PRO A 224 4.90 -17.19 16.18
N PHE A 225 4.70 -17.45 14.90
CA PHE A 225 4.51 -16.42 13.86
C PHE A 225 3.19 -15.65 13.93
N LEU A 226 2.20 -16.18 14.66
CA LEU A 226 0.95 -15.48 14.95
C LEU A 226 0.99 -14.75 16.31
N ARG A 227 2.18 -14.54 16.89
CA ARG A 227 2.37 -13.80 18.15
C ARG A 227 3.16 -12.53 17.87
N ALA A 228 2.57 -11.37 18.17
CA ALA A 228 3.20 -10.08 17.89
C ALA A 228 4.53 -9.90 18.65
N ALA A 229 4.58 -10.34 19.90
CA ALA A 229 5.77 -10.29 20.75
C ALA A 229 6.99 -10.99 20.11
N PHE A 230 6.77 -12.08 19.37
CA PHE A 230 7.83 -12.79 18.66
C PHE A 230 8.48 -11.93 17.57
N TRP A 231 7.70 -11.12 16.84
CA TRP A 231 8.25 -10.27 15.78
C TRP A 231 8.90 -9.00 16.32
N LEU A 232 8.46 -8.51 17.48
CA LEU A 232 9.09 -7.38 18.15
C LEU A 232 10.43 -7.78 18.78
N ASN A 233 10.52 -9.00 19.32
CA ASN A 233 11.73 -9.55 19.93
C ASN A 233 11.96 -11.01 19.49
N PRO A 234 12.37 -11.24 18.23
CA PRO A 234 12.66 -12.58 17.75
C PRO A 234 13.99 -13.09 18.32
N GLY A 235 14.11 -14.40 18.52
CA GLY A 235 15.39 -15.04 18.83
C GLY A 235 16.39 -14.94 17.66
N ASP A 236 17.64 -15.28 17.92
CA ASP A 236 18.79 -15.03 17.02
C ASP A 236 18.59 -15.52 15.59
N SER A 237 18.01 -16.71 15.41
CA SER A 237 17.75 -17.31 14.09
C SER A 237 16.77 -16.50 13.21
N MET A 238 15.96 -15.64 13.83
CA MET A 238 14.92 -14.83 13.18
C MET A 238 15.12 -13.32 13.41
N SER A 239 16.21 -12.91 14.05
CA SER A 239 16.61 -11.52 14.32
C SER A 239 16.52 -10.59 13.12
N ARG A 240 16.90 -11.08 11.93
CA ARG A 240 16.80 -10.34 10.65
C ARG A 240 15.37 -9.89 10.30
N PHE A 241 14.35 -10.58 10.82
CA PHE A 241 12.93 -10.27 10.59
C PHE A 241 12.30 -9.44 11.73
N LYS A 242 13.11 -8.91 12.66
CA LYS A 242 12.64 -8.04 13.74
C LYS A 242 11.85 -6.86 13.16
N LEU A 243 10.72 -6.56 13.79
CA LEU A 243 9.84 -5.46 13.46
C LEU A 243 9.90 -4.37 14.54
N ASN A 244 9.87 -3.12 14.10
CA ASN A 244 9.48 -2.00 14.92
C ASN A 244 7.98 -1.75 14.73
N ALA A 245 7.31 -1.28 15.79
CA ALA A 245 5.91 -0.90 15.75
C ALA A 245 5.76 0.61 15.99
N LYS A 246 4.77 1.20 15.33
CA LYS A 246 4.32 2.56 15.55
C LYS A 246 2.81 2.56 15.72
N ILE A 247 2.34 3.35 16.66
CA ILE A 247 0.93 3.45 17.03
C ILE A 247 0.40 4.79 16.50
N VAL A 248 -0.78 4.76 15.87
CA VAL A 248 -1.46 5.93 15.31
C VAL A 248 -2.91 5.96 15.81
N THR A 249 -3.39 7.12 16.26
CA THR A 249 -4.80 7.30 16.64
C THR A 249 -5.66 7.50 15.39
N LYS A 250 -6.97 7.25 15.50
CA LYS A 250 -7.91 7.57 14.42
C LYS A 250 -7.87 9.06 14.05
N SER A 251 -7.79 9.97 15.03
CA SER A 251 -7.68 11.41 14.77
C SER A 251 -6.44 11.73 13.95
N ALA A 252 -5.27 11.28 14.39
CA ALA A 252 -4.01 11.53 13.68
C ALA A 252 -3.99 10.96 12.25
N LEU A 253 -4.63 9.80 12.03
CA LEU A 253 -4.83 9.26 10.68
C LEU A 253 -5.65 10.23 9.81
N LEU A 254 -6.80 10.68 10.31
CA LEU A 254 -7.72 11.52 9.54
C LEU A 254 -7.11 12.91 9.30
N ASP A 255 -6.46 13.50 10.30
CA ASP A 255 -5.77 14.77 10.18
C ASP A 255 -4.66 14.68 9.13
N ASN A 256 -3.84 13.62 9.18
CA ASN A 256 -2.82 13.35 8.17
C ASN A 256 -3.42 13.20 6.77
N ALA A 257 -4.46 12.38 6.62
CA ALA A 257 -5.06 12.09 5.32
C ALA A 257 -5.72 13.34 4.71
N ASN A 258 -6.45 14.11 5.53
CA ASN A 258 -7.01 15.40 5.13
C ASN A 258 -5.93 16.38 4.72
N TRP A 259 -4.87 16.51 5.52
CA TRP A 259 -3.75 17.41 5.21
C TRP A 259 -3.12 17.05 3.86
N VAL A 260 -2.80 15.78 3.59
CA VAL A 260 -2.23 15.35 2.30
C VAL A 260 -3.20 15.67 1.14
N TYR A 261 -4.50 15.43 1.33
CA TYR A 261 -5.50 15.75 0.32
C TYR A 261 -5.58 17.27 0.03
N GLN A 262 -5.51 18.10 1.06
CA GLN A 262 -5.48 19.57 0.90
C GLN A 262 -4.21 20.05 0.18
N GLN A 263 -3.05 19.45 0.47
CA GLN A 263 -1.83 19.76 -0.29
C GLN A 263 -1.97 19.40 -1.78
N ALA A 264 -2.61 18.27 -2.09
CA ALA A 264 -2.88 17.89 -3.47
C ALA A 264 -3.82 18.89 -4.18
N LEU A 265 -4.82 19.44 -3.47
CA LEU A 265 -5.69 20.49 -3.99
C LEU A 265 -4.92 21.79 -4.25
N ALA A 266 -4.12 22.24 -3.28
CA ALA A 266 -3.33 23.47 -3.39
C ALA A 266 -2.35 23.44 -4.57
N GLN A 267 -1.81 22.25 -4.90
CA GLN A 267 -0.91 22.04 -6.02
C GLN A 267 -1.62 21.69 -7.34
N ASN A 268 -2.94 21.84 -7.40
CA ASN A 268 -3.74 21.57 -8.59
C ASN A 268 -3.56 20.14 -9.14
N VAL A 269 -3.25 19.16 -8.28
CA VAL A 269 -2.99 17.76 -8.67
C VAL A 269 -4.15 17.16 -9.47
N PHE A 270 -5.38 17.53 -9.11
CA PHE A 270 -6.60 17.01 -9.70
C PHE A 270 -7.12 17.82 -10.91
N GLN A 271 -6.37 18.80 -11.40
CA GLN A 271 -6.79 19.63 -12.54
C GLN A 271 -6.23 19.12 -13.88
N GLY A 272 -6.82 19.61 -14.98
CA GLY A 272 -6.43 19.30 -16.35
C GLY A 272 -7.51 18.58 -17.15
N ARG A 273 -7.27 18.43 -18.47
CA ARG A 273 -8.20 17.78 -19.40
C ARG A 273 -8.26 16.27 -19.16
N ASP A 274 -9.47 15.71 -19.09
CA ASP A 274 -9.78 14.30 -18.81
C ASP A 274 -8.91 13.29 -19.58
N SER A 275 -8.82 13.48 -20.89
CA SER A 275 -8.08 12.63 -21.83
C SER A 275 -6.58 12.88 -21.84
N GLY A 276 -6.10 13.87 -21.08
CA GLY A 276 -4.69 14.23 -20.98
C GLY A 276 -3.88 13.19 -20.20
N ASN A 277 -2.60 13.10 -20.54
CA ASN A 277 -1.64 12.29 -19.79
C ASN A 277 -1.30 13.01 -18.48
N PRO A 278 -1.39 12.33 -17.32
CA PRO A 278 -1.05 12.94 -16.04
C PRO A 278 0.46 13.10 -15.91
N SER A 279 0.89 14.20 -15.30
CA SER A 279 2.31 14.43 -15.02
C SER A 279 2.83 13.44 -13.96
N PRO A 280 4.16 13.21 -13.88
CA PRO A 280 4.73 12.33 -12.86
C PRO A 280 4.37 12.72 -11.43
N ILE A 281 4.31 14.03 -11.15
CA ILE A 281 3.92 14.56 -9.83
C ILE A 281 2.44 14.32 -9.54
N GLN A 282 1.55 14.49 -10.52
CA GLN A 282 0.13 14.18 -10.34
C GLN A 282 -0.09 12.70 -10.02
N VAL A 283 0.58 11.81 -10.76
CA VAL A 283 0.55 10.36 -10.51
C VAL A 283 1.03 10.05 -9.10
N ARG A 284 2.16 10.64 -8.68
CA ARG A 284 2.75 10.42 -7.35
C ARG A 284 1.81 10.90 -6.26
N ALA A 285 1.35 12.15 -6.32
CA ALA A 285 0.48 12.76 -5.34
C ALA A 285 -0.86 12.02 -5.20
N ALA A 286 -1.46 11.57 -6.30
CA ALA A 286 -2.70 10.79 -6.26
C ALA A 286 -2.52 9.42 -5.60
N LEU A 287 -1.36 8.77 -5.76
CA LEU A 287 -1.05 7.51 -5.07
C LEU A 287 -0.73 7.74 -3.59
N ASP A 288 -0.01 8.83 -3.28
CA ASP A 288 0.30 9.20 -1.90
C ASP A 288 -0.97 9.59 -1.12
N CYS A 289 -1.96 10.20 -1.78
CA CYS A 289 -3.30 10.41 -1.22
C CYS A 289 -3.99 9.10 -0.83
N LEU A 290 -3.82 8.02 -1.59
CA LEU A 290 -4.32 6.70 -1.19
C LEU A 290 -3.54 6.14 -0.01
N ALA A 291 -2.22 6.29 -0.05
CA ALA A 291 -1.33 5.83 1.02
C ALA A 291 -1.56 6.59 2.34
N SER A 292 -1.99 7.86 2.31
CA SER A 292 -2.17 8.71 3.49
C SER A 292 -3.30 8.27 4.42
N PHE A 293 -4.32 7.58 3.90
CA PHE A 293 -5.36 6.93 4.73
C PHE A 293 -5.11 5.42 4.90
N GLY A 294 -4.00 4.90 4.37
CA GLY A 294 -3.52 3.54 4.62
C GLY A 294 -3.63 2.56 3.46
N TRP A 295 -4.00 3.00 2.25
CA TRP A 295 -4.08 2.12 1.08
C TRP A 295 -2.81 2.19 0.22
N ASN A 296 -2.01 1.12 0.22
CA ASN A 296 -0.84 0.97 -0.63
C ASN A 296 -0.83 -0.40 -1.31
N SER A 297 -0.93 -0.41 -2.64
CA SER A 297 -0.93 -1.63 -3.47
C SER A 297 0.48 -2.14 -3.83
N GLY A 298 1.53 -1.36 -3.57
CA GLY A 298 2.91 -1.67 -3.94
C GLY A 298 3.21 -1.71 -5.44
N SER A 299 2.26 -1.30 -6.29
CA SER A 299 2.43 -1.24 -7.75
C SER A 299 3.23 -0.03 -8.23
N SER A 300 3.53 0.92 -7.36
CA SER A 300 4.28 2.13 -7.68
C SER A 300 4.98 2.64 -6.44
N ARG A 301 6.11 3.33 -6.66
CA ARG A 301 6.84 3.99 -5.57
C ARG A 301 5.95 5.11 -5.03
N ILE A 302 5.85 5.19 -3.71
CA ILE A 302 5.25 6.32 -2.98
C ILE A 302 6.34 7.28 -2.53
N THR A 303 5.99 8.52 -2.20
CA THR A 303 6.95 9.51 -1.71
C THR A 303 7.36 9.14 -0.28
N LYS A 304 8.65 9.23 0.04
CA LYS A 304 9.13 8.93 1.41
C LYS A 304 8.75 10.07 2.34
N SER A 305 8.28 9.74 3.54
CA SER A 305 7.75 10.70 4.51
C SER A 305 8.75 11.82 4.85
N LEU A 306 10.05 11.49 4.92
CA LEU A 306 11.14 12.41 5.28
C LEU A 306 11.91 12.93 4.07
N ASP A 307 11.45 12.69 2.84
CA ASP A 307 12.12 13.21 1.64
C ASP A 307 12.06 14.75 1.62
N LYS A 308 13.22 15.39 1.45
CA LYS A 308 13.30 16.86 1.37
C LYS A 308 12.66 17.38 0.09
N SER A 309 12.66 16.58 -0.99
CA SER A 309 11.98 16.91 -2.25
C SER A 309 10.57 16.31 -2.33
N ALA A 310 9.95 15.98 -1.20
CA ALA A 310 8.57 15.49 -1.20
C ALA A 310 7.63 16.56 -1.76
N TRP A 311 6.75 16.16 -2.69
CA TRP A 311 5.89 17.12 -3.39
C TRP A 311 4.98 17.92 -2.44
N TRP A 312 4.53 17.33 -1.33
CA TRP A 312 3.66 17.99 -0.34
C TRP A 312 4.40 18.94 0.60
N ARG A 313 5.75 18.92 0.58
CA ARG A 313 6.45 20.04 1.17
C ARG A 313 6.13 21.17 0.22
N GLU A 314 5.67 22.30 0.76
CA GLU A 314 5.99 23.55 0.10
C GLU A 314 7.45 23.39 -0.29
N SER A 315 7.79 23.71 -1.54
CA SER A 315 9.13 24.18 -1.72
C SER A 315 9.29 25.17 -0.55
N GLU A 316 10.10 24.83 0.47
CA GLU A 316 11.16 25.75 0.83
C GLU A 316 11.54 26.20 -0.53
N MET A 317 11.07 27.41 -0.90
CA MET A 317 11.67 28.10 -1.98
C MET A 317 13.13 27.75 -1.71
N GLU A 318 13.75 27.01 -2.62
CA GLU A 318 14.94 27.59 -3.18
C GLU A 318 14.49 29.03 -3.34
N LEU A 319 14.81 29.84 -2.32
CA LEU A 319 15.22 31.18 -2.48
C LEU A 319 16.26 30.96 -3.56
N GLU A 320 15.79 30.90 -4.82
CA GLU A 320 16.34 31.59 -5.97
C GLU A 320 17.15 32.67 -5.30
N PRO A 321 18.47 32.42 -5.11
CA PRO A 321 19.28 33.18 -4.16
C PRO A 321 18.97 34.61 -4.50
N GLU A 322 18.25 35.29 -3.59
CA GLU A 322 17.39 36.43 -3.89
C GLU A 322 18.01 37.19 -5.04
N ASN A 323 17.39 37.17 -6.24
CA ASN A 323 17.90 37.80 -7.46
C ASN A 323 18.79 38.96 -7.02
N PRO A 324 20.14 38.94 -7.19
CA PRO A 324 21.05 39.80 -6.41
C PRO A 324 20.67 41.30 -6.43
N SER A 325 19.94 41.68 -7.48
CA SER A 325 19.21 42.93 -7.66
C SER A 325 18.25 43.29 -6.50
N ASN A 326 17.48 42.36 -5.94
CA ASN A 326 16.53 42.55 -4.84
C ASN A 326 17.22 42.76 -3.48
N VAL A 327 18.24 41.95 -3.15
CA VAL A 327 19.07 42.17 -1.94
C VAL A 327 19.70 43.55 -2.02
N MET A 328 20.29 43.89 -3.18
CA MET A 328 20.94 45.18 -3.37
C MET A 328 19.93 46.33 -3.30
N MET A 329 18.72 46.16 -3.86
CA MET A 329 17.67 47.17 -3.78
C MET A 329 17.16 47.40 -2.35
N GLU A 330 16.99 46.35 -1.56
CA GLU A 330 16.60 46.49 -0.15
C GLU A 330 17.73 47.06 0.72
N LEU A 331 19.00 46.70 0.43
CA LEU A 331 20.16 47.34 1.06
C LEU A 331 20.27 48.82 0.70
N LEU A 332 19.99 49.20 -0.56
CA LEU A 332 19.98 50.59 -1.00
C LEU A 332 18.82 51.38 -0.40
N LYS A 333 17.66 50.77 -0.16
CA LYS A 333 16.54 51.38 0.59
C LYS A 333 16.88 51.60 2.05
N LYS A 334 17.50 50.61 2.70
CA LYS A 334 17.83 50.64 4.13
C LYS A 334 19.04 51.52 4.44
N TYR A 335 19.97 51.63 3.50
CA TYR A 335 21.18 52.44 3.59
C TYR A 335 21.29 53.40 2.38
N PRO A 336 20.44 54.43 2.32
CA PRO A 336 20.32 55.28 1.12
C PRO A 336 21.52 56.20 0.92
N THR A 337 22.26 56.55 1.98
CA THR A 337 23.40 57.49 1.92
C THR A 337 24.74 56.76 1.95
N ASP A 338 25.76 57.33 1.32
CA ASP A 338 27.11 56.71 1.30
C ASP A 338 27.72 56.58 2.69
N GLN A 339 27.36 57.48 3.61
CA GLN A 339 27.75 57.39 5.02
C GLN A 339 27.10 56.16 5.70
N SER A 340 25.81 55.91 5.42
CA SER A 340 25.09 54.73 5.97
C SER A 340 25.58 53.41 5.37
N LYS A 341 25.95 53.40 4.08
CA LYS A 341 26.56 52.23 3.42
C LYS A 341 27.95 51.95 3.99
N SER A 342 28.76 52.99 4.22
CA SER A 342 30.10 52.87 4.81
C SER A 342 30.04 52.34 6.25
N ALA A 343 29.09 52.83 7.06
CA ALA A 343 28.85 52.33 8.41
C ALA A 343 28.40 50.85 8.41
N PHE A 344 27.49 50.47 7.49
CA PHE A 344 27.06 49.08 7.31
C PHE A 344 28.22 48.16 6.92
N LEU A 345 29.04 48.55 5.95
CA LEU A 345 30.22 47.78 5.54
C LEU A 345 31.25 47.66 6.68
N THR A 346 31.42 48.71 7.49
CA THR A 346 32.30 48.69 8.67
C THR A 346 31.77 47.74 9.74
N SER A 347 30.45 47.74 9.98
CA SER A 347 29.80 46.81 10.91
C SER A 347 29.92 45.36 10.45
N ILE A 348 29.77 45.10 9.14
CA ILE A 348 29.95 43.76 8.57
C ILE A 348 31.39 43.30 8.73
N ARG A 349 32.37 44.15 8.40
CA ARG A 349 33.80 43.82 8.54
C ARG A 349 34.18 43.53 9.98
N GLY A 350 33.64 44.28 10.94
CA GLY A 350 33.86 44.04 12.37
C GLY A 350 33.28 42.72 12.89
N ALA A 351 32.33 42.11 12.17
CA ALA A 351 31.75 40.81 12.53
C ALA A 351 32.58 39.61 12.03
N PHE A 352 33.62 39.83 11.22
CA PHE A 352 34.51 38.77 10.71
C PHE A 352 35.88 38.82 11.37
N GLU A 353 36.39 37.66 11.80
CA GLU A 353 37.76 37.54 12.33
C GLU A 353 38.78 38.02 11.27
N GLY A 354 39.48 39.12 11.59
CA GLY A 354 40.47 39.74 10.70
C GLY A 354 39.95 40.84 9.77
N GLY A 355 38.66 41.21 9.84
CA GLY A 355 38.13 42.39 9.13
C GLY A 355 37.78 42.18 7.65
N TYR A 356 37.93 40.96 7.11
CA TYR A 356 37.69 40.63 5.70
C TYR A 356 36.80 39.40 5.55
N MET A 357 35.94 39.41 4.53
CA MET A 357 35.04 38.31 4.21
C MET A 357 35.77 37.31 3.30
N ARG A 358 35.95 36.05 3.74
CA ARG A 358 36.78 35.08 2.99
C ARG A 358 36.12 34.70 1.65
N CYS A 359 36.83 34.92 0.54
CA CYS A 359 36.38 34.51 -0.78
C CYS A 359 36.30 32.98 -0.90
N ARG A 360 35.13 32.46 -1.34
CA ARG A 360 34.87 31.01 -1.47
C ARG A 360 35.78 30.30 -2.48
N LYS A 361 36.34 31.04 -3.46
CA LYS A 361 37.27 30.51 -4.48
C LYS A 361 38.73 30.45 -4.02
N GLY A 362 39.09 31.09 -2.91
CA GLY A 362 40.48 31.16 -2.44
C GLY A 362 40.56 31.52 -0.95
N PRO A 363 40.14 30.63 -0.03
CA PRO A 363 39.89 30.97 1.38
C PRO A 363 41.13 31.39 2.18
N ASN A 364 42.34 31.26 1.61
CA ASN A 364 43.62 31.56 2.24
C ASN A 364 44.46 32.59 1.46
N ASN A 365 43.91 33.26 0.44
CA ASN A 365 44.63 34.29 -0.31
C ASN A 365 44.25 35.67 0.22
N SER A 366 45.18 36.37 0.89
CA SER A 366 44.95 37.70 1.47
C SER A 366 44.70 38.80 0.42
N SER A 367 44.90 38.50 -0.85
CA SER A 367 44.67 39.41 -1.99
C SER A 367 43.23 39.38 -2.52
N HIS A 368 42.35 38.51 -1.98
CA HIS A 368 41.04 38.19 -2.56
C HIS A 368 39.88 38.19 -1.56
#